data_AF-A0A2S8RX97-F1
#
_entry.id   AF-A0A2S8RX97-F1
#
_cell.length_a   1.000
_cell.length_b   1.000
_cell.length_c   1.000
_cell.angle_alpha   90.00
_cell.angle_beta   90.00
_cell.angle_gamma   90.00
#
_symmetry.space_group_name_H-M   'P 1'
#
loop_
_entity.id
_entity.type
_entity.pdbx_description
1 polymer ?
#
loop_
_entity_poly.entity_id
_entity_poly.type
_entity_poly.pdbx_seq_one_letter_code
_entity_poly.pdbx_strand_id
1 'polypeptide(L)'
;MSAAKGMQQRRIVALERSCTRRRRLDETLRATLTAQRHAHAPLEAARDAKQAQFAHETGVLRFYEHRMDGMMTGTEPFSLDDFNNCRLYLGVVNDRLHLLEAELAQTEAAVQANLAAIARTQREIALNQGRIDLCGERIQAIRRAQDNAESDASDEEAEETALARRFHARGAPA
;
A
#
# COMPACT_ATOMS: atom_id res chain seq x y z
N MET A 1 26.97 -6.22 38.08
CA MET A 1 25.56 -6.01 37.66
C MET A 1 25.29 -4.67 36.95
N SER A 2 25.92 -3.54 37.32
CA SER A 2 25.61 -2.20 36.75
C SER A 2 25.76 -2.07 35.20
N ALA A 3 26.80 -2.67 34.59
CA ALA A 3 27.04 -2.54 33.15
C ALA A 3 26.00 -3.26 32.27
N ALA A 4 25.51 -4.43 32.71
CA ALA A 4 24.51 -5.21 31.97
C ALA A 4 23.14 -4.50 31.95
N LYS A 5 22.74 -3.93 33.10
CA LYS A 5 21.52 -3.11 33.24
C LYS A 5 21.58 -1.87 32.33
N GLY A 6 22.73 -1.20 32.28
CA GLY A 6 22.98 -0.08 31.36
C GLY A 6 22.90 -0.44 29.87
N MET A 7 23.39 -1.63 29.48
CA MET A 7 23.29 -2.12 28.10
C MET A 7 21.85 -2.45 27.69
N GLN A 8 21.08 -3.10 28.58
CA GLN A 8 19.67 -3.38 28.34
C GLN A 8 18.83 -2.09 28.24
N GLN A 9 19.11 -1.08 29.08
CA GLN A 9 18.44 0.22 29.00
C GLN A 9 18.71 0.93 27.67
N ARG A 10 19.95 0.91 27.19
CA ARG A 10 20.30 1.45 25.85
C ARG A 10 19.54 0.73 24.74
N ARG A 11 19.36 -0.60 24.87
CA ARG A 11 18.60 -1.41 23.91
C ARG A 11 17.12 -1.06 23.91
N ILE A 12 16.49 -0.86 25.08
CA ILE A 12 15.10 -0.41 25.19
C ILE A 12 14.94 0.95 24.48
N VAL A 13 15.79 1.93 24.81
CA VAL A 13 15.73 3.27 24.18
C VAL A 13 15.90 3.19 22.67
N ALA A 14 16.78 2.33 22.17
CA ALA A 14 16.97 2.12 20.74
C ALA A 14 15.71 1.54 20.07
N LEU A 15 15.05 0.57 20.72
CA LEU A 15 13.79 -0.02 20.24
C LEU A 15 12.65 1.00 20.27
N GLU A 16 12.52 1.79 21.33
CA GLU A 16 11.51 2.85 21.45
C GLU A 16 11.67 3.90 20.35
N ARG A 17 12.91 4.36 20.09
CA ARG A 17 13.20 5.24 18.95
C ARG A 17 12.83 4.60 17.61
N SER A 18 13.05 3.29 17.48
CA SER A 18 12.64 2.51 16.31
C SER A 18 11.12 2.51 16.14
N CYS A 19 10.34 2.30 17.21
CA CYS A 19 8.89 2.39 17.21
C CYS A 19 8.40 3.78 16.80
N THR A 20 8.96 4.84 17.38
CA THR A 20 8.57 6.23 17.05
C THR A 20 8.79 6.54 15.58
N ARG A 21 9.93 6.13 15.00
CA ARG A 21 10.17 6.30 13.56
C ARG A 21 9.17 5.52 12.70
N ARG A 22 8.83 4.30 13.09
CA ARG A 22 7.85 3.47 12.35
C ARG A 22 6.42 4.01 12.46
N ARG A 23 6.03 4.60 13.58
CA ARG A 23 4.73 5.26 13.72
C ARG A 23 4.60 6.46 12.78
N ARG A 24 5.65 7.29 12.70
CA ARG A 24 5.69 8.39 11.72
C ARG A 24 5.62 7.87 10.28
N LEU A 25 6.30 6.76 9.98
CA LEU A 25 6.18 6.12 8.68
C LEU A 25 4.75 5.62 8.42
N ASP A 26 4.07 5.05 9.43
CA ASP A 26 2.67 4.59 9.32
C ASP A 26 1.73 5.75 8.98
N GLU A 27 1.90 6.90 9.64
CA GLU A 27 1.16 8.13 9.34
C GLU A 27 1.35 8.55 7.88
N THR A 28 2.60 8.58 7.40
CA THR A 28 2.91 8.88 6.00
C THR A 28 2.28 7.87 5.03
N LEU A 29 2.38 6.57 5.32
CA LEU A 29 1.81 5.52 4.47
C LEU A 29 0.29 5.64 4.39
N ARG A 30 -0.38 5.95 5.51
CA ARG A 30 -1.84 6.17 5.55
C ARG A 30 -2.26 7.42 4.79
N ALA A 31 -1.49 8.51 4.89
CA ALA A 31 -1.72 9.71 4.10
C ALA A 31 -1.59 9.42 2.60
N THR A 32 -0.52 8.71 2.21
CA THR A 32 -0.32 8.25 0.82
C THR A 32 -1.46 7.37 0.32
N LEU A 33 -1.90 6.39 1.11
CA LEU A 33 -3.01 5.51 0.75
C LEU A 33 -4.31 6.31 0.53
N THR A 34 -4.55 7.30 1.39
CA THR A 34 -5.72 8.19 1.28
C THR A 34 -5.65 9.01 0.00
N ALA A 35 -4.49 9.60 -0.31
CA ALA A 35 -4.28 10.34 -1.55
C ALA A 35 -4.48 9.47 -2.81
N GLN A 36 -3.94 8.25 -2.82
CA GLN A 36 -4.11 7.29 -3.93
C GLN A 36 -5.58 6.90 -4.14
N ARG A 37 -6.34 6.71 -3.05
CA ARG A 37 -7.77 6.42 -3.11
C ARG A 37 -8.56 7.61 -3.65
N HIS A 38 -8.24 8.83 -3.23
CA HIS A 38 -8.85 10.04 -3.78
C HIS A 38 -8.52 10.24 -5.27
N ALA A 39 -7.31 9.88 -5.69
CA ALA A 39 -6.90 9.94 -7.09
C ALA A 39 -7.55 8.84 -7.96
N HIS A 40 -8.13 7.80 -7.38
CA HIS A 40 -8.67 6.68 -8.15
C HIS A 40 -9.92 7.06 -8.95
N ALA A 41 -10.90 7.71 -8.33
CA ALA A 41 -12.15 8.12 -8.98
C ALA A 41 -11.93 9.00 -10.23
N PRO A 42 -11.07 10.05 -10.21
CA PRO A 42 -10.81 10.82 -11.43
C PRO A 42 -10.07 10.03 -12.52
N LEU A 43 -9.22 9.05 -12.15
CA LEU A 43 -8.58 8.17 -13.13
C LEU A 43 -9.60 7.24 -13.80
N GLU A 44 -10.52 6.67 -13.04
CA GLU A 44 -11.62 5.87 -13.59
C GLU A 44 -12.51 6.69 -14.50
N ALA A 45 -12.90 7.90 -14.08
CA ALA A 45 -13.70 8.81 -14.89
C ALA A 45 -12.99 9.20 -16.21
N ALA A 46 -11.68 9.42 -16.18
CA ALA A 46 -10.90 9.68 -17.39
C ALA A 46 -10.88 8.48 -18.35
N ARG A 47 -10.70 7.26 -17.81
CA ARG A 47 -10.77 6.01 -18.59
C ARG A 47 -12.17 5.82 -19.19
N ASP A 48 -13.23 6.02 -18.42
CA ASP A 48 -14.61 5.87 -18.88
C ASP A 48 -14.96 6.89 -19.97
N ALA A 49 -14.48 8.14 -19.84
CA ALA A 49 -14.64 9.16 -20.86
C ALA A 49 -13.94 8.76 -22.18
N LYS A 50 -12.73 8.20 -22.11
CA LYS A 50 -12.02 7.70 -23.30
C LYS A 50 -12.70 6.48 -23.91
N GLN A 51 -13.19 5.56 -23.08
CA GLN A 51 -13.97 4.42 -23.54
C GLN A 51 -15.23 4.86 -24.29
N ALA A 52 -15.94 5.87 -23.79
CA ALA A 52 -17.12 6.42 -24.44
C ALA A 52 -16.80 7.08 -25.78
N GLN A 53 -15.69 7.85 -25.86
CA GLN A 53 -15.20 8.43 -27.12
C GLN A 53 -14.87 7.35 -28.15
N PHE A 54 -14.12 6.32 -27.74
CA PHE A 54 -13.75 5.20 -28.60
C PHE A 54 -14.98 4.43 -29.12
N ALA A 55 -15.94 4.14 -28.23
CA ALA A 55 -17.19 3.48 -28.60
C ALA A 55 -18.03 4.31 -29.57
N HIS A 56 -18.07 5.63 -29.39
CA HIS A 56 -18.76 6.54 -30.31
C HIS A 56 -18.15 6.49 -31.71
N GLU A 57 -16.84 6.69 -31.83
CA GLU A 57 -16.14 6.67 -33.13
C GLU A 57 -16.21 5.29 -33.81
N THR A 58 -16.22 4.20 -33.02
CA THR A 58 -16.44 2.85 -33.55
C THR A 58 -17.84 2.70 -34.13
N GLY A 59 -18.85 3.28 -33.49
CA GLY A 59 -20.23 3.30 -34.01
C GLY A 59 -20.34 4.09 -35.31
N VAL A 60 -19.64 5.23 -35.40
CA VAL A 60 -19.56 6.04 -36.61
C VAL A 60 -18.89 5.27 -37.75
N LEU A 61 -17.77 4.59 -37.49
CA LEU A 61 -17.08 3.74 -38.48
C LEU A 61 -18.04 2.69 -39.05
N ARG A 62 -18.70 1.91 -38.17
CA ARG A 62 -19.65 0.86 -38.58
C ARG A 62 -20.82 1.40 -39.40
N PHE A 63 -21.31 2.59 -39.07
CA PHE A 63 -22.38 3.23 -39.84
C PHE A 63 -21.96 3.49 -41.29
N TYR A 64 -20.76 4.04 -41.50
CA TYR A 64 -20.25 4.33 -42.85
C TYR A 64 -19.84 3.08 -43.61
N GLU A 65 -19.28 2.07 -42.94
CA GLU A 65 -19.03 0.75 -43.53
C GLU A 65 -20.33 0.12 -44.03
N HIS A 66 -21.39 0.12 -43.22
CA HIS A 66 -22.69 -0.42 -43.59
C HIS A 66 -23.31 0.32 -44.79
N ARG A 67 -23.24 1.66 -44.80
CA ARG A 67 -23.74 2.47 -45.91
C ARG A 67 -22.99 2.18 -47.21
N MET A 68 -21.66 2.04 -47.15
CA MET A 68 -20.86 1.67 -48.32
C MET A 68 -21.20 0.28 -48.84
N ASP A 69 -21.32 -0.70 -47.95
CA ASP A 69 -21.76 -2.05 -48.31
C ASP A 69 -23.16 -2.02 -48.93
N GLY A 70 -24.04 -1.17 -48.42
CA GLY A 70 -25.39 -0.98 -48.96
C GLY A 70 -25.39 -0.51 -50.41
N MET A 71 -24.59 0.52 -50.71
CA MET A 71 -24.40 1.02 -52.08
C MET A 71 -23.73 -0.01 -53.01
N MET A 72 -22.85 -0.86 -52.50
CA MET A 72 -22.13 -1.88 -53.30
C MET A 72 -22.96 -3.15 -53.56
N THR A 73 -23.88 -3.49 -52.67
CA THR A 73 -24.76 -4.67 -52.76
C THR A 73 -26.12 -4.36 -53.39
N GLY A 74 -26.42 -3.09 -53.63
CA GLY A 74 -27.69 -2.62 -54.19
C GLY A 74 -28.84 -2.57 -53.18
N THR A 75 -28.55 -2.65 -51.89
CA THR A 75 -29.55 -2.45 -50.82
C THR A 75 -29.78 -0.96 -50.51
N GLU A 76 -28.87 -0.08 -50.93
CA GLU A 76 -29.05 1.37 -51.00
C GLU A 76 -28.79 1.89 -52.44
N PRO A 77 -29.40 3.02 -52.84
CA PRO A 77 -29.09 3.66 -54.12
C PRO A 77 -27.61 4.08 -54.20
N PHE A 78 -26.94 3.70 -55.28
CA PHE A 78 -25.56 4.09 -55.49
C PHE A 78 -25.44 5.58 -55.87
N SER A 79 -24.58 6.30 -55.17
CA SER A 79 -24.15 7.67 -55.50
C SER A 79 -22.64 7.74 -55.41
N LEU A 80 -21.98 8.15 -56.49
CA LEU A 80 -20.52 8.25 -56.54
C LEU A 80 -19.98 9.28 -55.53
N ASP A 81 -20.68 10.40 -55.37
CA ASP A 81 -20.29 11.45 -54.44
C ASP A 81 -20.41 10.99 -52.99
N ASP A 82 -21.54 10.33 -52.65
CA ASP A 82 -21.74 9.79 -51.29
C ASP A 82 -20.73 8.69 -50.98
N PHE A 83 -20.44 7.81 -51.94
CA PHE A 83 -19.46 6.75 -51.79
C PHE A 83 -18.04 7.31 -51.54
N ASN A 84 -17.64 8.33 -52.30
CA ASN A 84 -16.34 9.00 -52.09
C ASN A 84 -16.29 9.73 -50.74
N ASN A 85 -17.37 10.39 -50.34
CA ASN A 85 -17.47 11.03 -49.02
C ASN A 85 -17.34 10.02 -47.88
N CYS A 86 -18.00 8.87 -47.98
CA CYS A 86 -17.87 7.78 -47.00
C CYS A 86 -16.41 7.31 -46.90
N ARG A 87 -15.73 7.09 -48.04
CA ARG A 87 -14.32 6.66 -48.05
C ARG A 87 -13.38 7.66 -47.39
N LEU A 88 -13.53 8.95 -47.68
CA LEU A 88 -12.72 10.00 -47.06
C LEU A 88 -12.95 10.07 -45.55
N TYR A 89 -14.22 9.99 -45.14
CA TYR A 89 -14.58 10.07 -43.74
C TYR A 89 -14.12 8.84 -42.94
N LEU A 90 -14.20 7.64 -43.51
CA LEU A 90 -13.65 6.42 -42.91
C LEU A 90 -12.14 6.54 -42.63
N GLY A 91 -11.38 7.12 -43.56
CA GLY A 91 -9.94 7.37 -43.33
C GLY A 91 -9.68 8.25 -42.11
N VAL A 92 -10.42 9.36 -42.00
CA VAL A 92 -10.31 10.28 -40.85
C VAL A 92 -10.73 9.62 -39.54
N VAL A 93 -11.83 8.87 -39.53
CA VAL A 93 -12.32 8.17 -38.33
C VAL A 93 -11.34 7.07 -37.91
N ASN A 94 -10.74 6.35 -38.85
CA ASN A 94 -9.76 5.32 -38.56
C ASN A 94 -8.49 5.89 -37.90
N ASP A 95 -7.97 7.02 -38.42
CA ASP A 95 -6.84 7.72 -37.81
C ASP A 95 -7.15 8.19 -36.38
N ARG A 96 -8.37 8.69 -36.15
CA ARG A 96 -8.84 9.08 -34.82
C ARG A 96 -8.97 7.89 -33.87
N LEU A 97 -9.49 6.76 -34.36
CA LEU A 97 -9.62 5.54 -33.56
C LEU A 97 -8.26 5.01 -33.11
N HIS A 98 -7.25 5.02 -33.98
CA HIS A 98 -5.89 4.65 -33.58
C HIS A 98 -5.31 5.54 -32.48
N LEU A 99 -5.56 6.85 -32.55
CA LEU A 99 -5.14 7.77 -31.51
C LEU A 99 -5.93 7.54 -30.19
N LEU A 100 -7.24 7.37 -30.27
CA LEU A 100 -8.09 7.10 -29.12
C LEU A 100 -7.77 5.76 -28.46
N GLU A 101 -7.39 4.74 -29.23
CA GLU A 101 -6.96 3.44 -28.72
C GLU A 101 -5.70 3.59 -27.86
N ALA A 102 -4.71 4.34 -28.35
CA ALA A 102 -3.48 4.61 -27.60
C ALA A 102 -3.77 5.43 -26.32
N GLU A 103 -4.65 6.43 -26.39
CA GLU A 103 -5.05 7.23 -25.23
C GLU A 103 -5.85 6.41 -24.20
N LEU A 104 -6.76 5.54 -24.67
CA LEU A 104 -7.51 4.62 -23.81
C LEU A 104 -6.55 3.69 -23.07
N ALA A 105 -5.62 3.05 -23.79
CA ALA A 105 -4.61 2.19 -23.19
C ALA A 105 -3.77 2.92 -22.13
N GLN A 106 -3.43 4.20 -22.36
CA GLN A 106 -2.73 5.01 -21.36
C GLN A 106 -3.58 5.26 -20.11
N THR A 107 -4.86 5.60 -20.27
CA THR A 107 -5.76 5.81 -19.12
C THR A 107 -6.03 4.53 -18.34
N GLU A 108 -6.16 3.38 -19.01
CA GLU A 108 -6.27 2.07 -18.38
C GLU A 108 -5.01 1.72 -17.60
N ALA A 109 -3.83 1.93 -18.19
CA ALA A 109 -2.56 1.72 -17.51
C ALA A 109 -2.43 2.60 -16.26
N ALA A 110 -2.90 3.85 -16.30
CA ALA A 110 -2.89 4.74 -15.15
C ALA A 110 -3.80 4.24 -14.00
N VAL A 111 -4.99 3.74 -14.33
CA VAL A 111 -5.90 3.10 -13.36
C VAL A 111 -5.24 1.88 -12.72
N GLN A 112 -4.67 0.98 -13.53
CA GLN A 112 -4.00 -0.23 -13.03
C GLN A 112 -2.76 0.09 -12.19
N ALA A 113 -1.97 1.08 -12.60
CA ALA A 113 -0.81 1.54 -11.83
C ALA A 113 -1.24 2.08 -10.46
N ASN A 114 -2.33 2.85 -10.38
CA ASN A 114 -2.84 3.36 -9.10
C ASN A 114 -3.36 2.22 -8.19
N LEU A 115 -4.10 1.25 -8.75
CA LEU A 115 -4.54 0.07 -8.00
C LEU A 115 -3.36 -0.76 -7.46
N ALA A 116 -2.33 -0.97 -8.27
CA ALA A 116 -1.10 -1.64 -7.85
C ALA A 116 -0.37 -0.86 -6.75
N ALA A 117 -0.34 0.48 -6.84
CA ALA A 117 0.24 1.34 -5.83
C ALA A 117 -0.53 1.26 -4.49
N ILE A 118 -1.87 1.28 -4.54
CA ILE A 118 -2.73 1.07 -3.36
C ILE A 118 -2.42 -0.27 -2.68
N ALA A 119 -2.40 -1.36 -3.45
CA ALA A 119 -2.13 -2.70 -2.92
C ALA A 119 -0.71 -2.81 -2.34
N ARG A 120 0.27 -2.14 -2.94
CA ARG A 120 1.63 -2.05 -2.41
C ARG A 120 1.65 -1.29 -1.08
N THR A 121 1.06 -0.10 -1.01
CA THR A 121 1.03 0.72 0.22
C THR A 121 0.30 0.00 1.35
N GLN A 122 -0.80 -0.71 1.08
CA GLN A 122 -1.49 -1.54 2.07
C GLN A 122 -0.58 -2.64 2.65
N ARG A 123 0.18 -3.34 1.80
CA ARG A 123 1.16 -4.33 2.25
C ARG A 123 2.26 -3.69 3.10
N GLU A 124 2.76 -2.52 2.70
CA GLU A 124 3.77 -1.78 3.46
C GLU A 124 3.26 -1.37 4.85
N ILE A 125 2.00 -0.95 4.96
CA ILE A 125 1.33 -0.67 6.24
C ILE A 125 1.30 -1.92 7.12
N ALA A 126 0.82 -3.05 6.60
CA ALA A 126 0.72 -4.30 7.35
C ALA A 126 2.11 -4.77 7.85
N LEU A 127 3.12 -4.71 6.99
CA LEU A 127 4.51 -5.06 7.37
C LEU A 127 5.07 -4.09 8.41
N ASN A 128 4.76 -2.80 8.32
CA ASN A 128 5.21 -1.81 9.29
C ASN A 128 4.56 -2.01 10.66
N GLN A 129 3.27 -2.35 10.70
CA GLN A 129 2.54 -2.70 11.93
C GLN A 129 3.17 -3.91 12.61
N GLY A 130 3.39 -5.02 11.91
CA GLY A 130 4.05 -6.19 12.50
C GLY A 130 5.46 -5.89 13.04
N ARG A 131 6.20 -4.95 12.41
CA ARG A 131 7.50 -4.50 12.93
C ARG A 131 7.38 -3.65 14.19
N ILE A 132 6.32 -2.85 14.33
CA ILE A 132 6.03 -2.08 15.54
C ILE A 132 5.70 -3.04 16.68
N ASP A 133 4.84 -4.02 16.43
CA ASP A 133 4.41 -5.02 17.41
C ASP A 133 5.61 -5.81 17.94
N LEU A 134 6.46 -6.31 17.03
CA LEU A 134 7.69 -7.03 17.39
C LEU A 134 8.65 -6.16 18.24
N CYS A 135 8.74 -4.86 17.97
CA CYS A 135 9.56 -3.97 18.80
C CYS A 135 8.94 -3.80 20.19
N GLY A 136 7.61 -3.68 20.27
CA GLY A 136 6.87 -3.63 21.53
C GLY A 136 7.06 -4.89 22.38
N GLU A 137 6.89 -6.07 21.78
CA GLU A 137 7.11 -7.36 22.42
C GLU A 137 8.54 -7.49 22.96
N ARG A 138 9.55 -7.08 22.17
CA ARG A 138 10.95 -7.11 22.62
C ARG A 138 11.23 -6.16 23.76
N ILE A 139 10.62 -4.98 23.80
CA ILE A 139 10.72 -4.06 24.93
C ILE A 139 10.13 -4.71 26.19
N GLN A 140 8.93 -5.30 26.08
CA GLN A 140 8.27 -5.98 27.20
C GLN A 140 9.09 -7.17 27.71
N ALA A 141 9.66 -7.96 26.81
CA ALA A 141 10.53 -9.09 27.18
C ALA A 141 11.77 -8.64 27.95
N ILE A 142 12.42 -7.53 27.54
CA ILE A 142 13.58 -7.00 28.26
C ILE A 142 13.18 -6.49 29.65
N ARG A 143 12.06 -5.76 29.76
CA ARG A 143 11.57 -5.26 31.05
C ARG A 143 11.26 -6.40 32.02
N ARG A 144 10.52 -7.42 31.56
CA ARG A 144 10.26 -8.63 32.38
C ARG A 144 11.53 -9.32 32.85
N ALA A 145 12.55 -9.42 31.98
CA ALA A 145 13.82 -10.01 32.37
C ALA A 145 14.58 -9.17 33.41
N GLN A 146 14.41 -7.84 33.39
CA GLN A 146 14.95 -6.94 34.41
C GLN A 146 14.21 -7.10 35.73
N ASP A 147 12.87 -7.11 35.70
CA ASP A 147 12.03 -7.25 36.89
C ASP A 147 12.30 -8.60 37.59
N ASN A 148 12.40 -9.69 36.83
CA ASN A 148 12.74 -11.00 37.37
C ASN A 148 14.14 -11.00 38.01
N ALA A 149 15.14 -10.43 37.35
CA ALA A 149 16.51 -10.37 37.89
C ALA A 149 16.61 -9.50 39.16
N GLU A 150 15.76 -8.47 39.29
CA GLU A 150 15.66 -7.68 40.52
C GLU A 150 14.96 -8.45 41.64
N SER A 151 13.91 -9.20 41.32
CA SER A 151 13.24 -10.08 42.28
C SER A 151 14.18 -11.17 42.80
N ASP A 152 14.88 -11.87 41.89
CA ASP A 152 15.82 -12.94 42.24
C ASP A 152 16.93 -12.41 43.17
N ALA A 153 17.49 -11.23 42.87
CA ALA A 153 18.51 -10.60 43.70
C ALA A 153 17.98 -10.21 45.10
N SER A 154 16.72 -9.76 45.19
CA SER A 154 16.09 -9.44 46.48
C SER A 154 15.84 -10.70 47.32
N ASP A 155 15.49 -11.82 46.68
CA ASP A 155 15.28 -13.09 47.37
C ASP A 155 16.60 -13.65 47.90
N GLU A 156 17.67 -13.60 47.10
CA GLU A 156 19.04 -13.96 47.53
C GLU A 156 19.51 -13.13 48.74
N GLU A 157 19.34 -11.79 48.70
CA GLU A 157 19.70 -10.91 49.83
C GLU A 157 18.88 -11.22 51.09
N ALA A 158 17.60 -11.56 50.94
CA ALA A 158 16.73 -11.94 52.06
C ALA A 158 17.17 -13.28 52.68
N GLU A 159 17.53 -14.27 51.86
CA GLU A 159 18.06 -15.57 52.31
C GLU A 159 19.39 -15.42 53.05
N GLU A 160 20.34 -14.64 52.51
CA GLU A 160 21.61 -14.36 53.17
C GLU A 160 21.41 -13.65 54.51
N THR A 161 20.51 -12.67 54.57
CA THR A 161 20.17 -11.96 55.81
C THR A 161 19.55 -12.91 56.84
N ALA A 162 18.65 -13.80 56.41
CA ALA A 162 18.04 -14.79 57.28
C ALA A 162 19.06 -15.81 57.83
N LEU A 163 19.99 -16.25 56.98
CA LEU A 163 21.13 -17.11 57.36
C LEU A 163 22.03 -16.41 58.38
N ALA A 164 22.45 -15.17 58.12
CA ALA A 164 23.29 -14.39 59.03
C ALA A 164 22.65 -14.23 60.42
N ARG A 165 21.35 -13.93 60.47
CA ARG A 165 20.59 -13.87 61.74
C ARG A 165 20.59 -15.21 62.49
N ARG A 166 20.41 -16.33 61.78
CA ARG A 166 20.45 -17.67 62.39
C ARG A 166 21.82 -18.02 62.95
N PHE A 167 22.91 -17.65 62.28
CA PHE A 167 24.27 -17.86 62.79
C PHE A 167 24.55 -17.01 64.02
N HIS A 168 24.13 -15.75 64.05
CA HIS A 168 24.25 -14.91 65.25
C HIS A 168 23.44 -15.45 66.43
N ALA A 169 22.23 -15.95 66.19
CA ALA A 169 21.40 -16.57 67.24
C ALA A 169 21.99 -17.89 67.79
N ARG A 170 22.81 -18.62 67.00
CA ARG A 170 23.51 -19.84 67.44
C ARG A 170 24.89 -19.57 68.07
N GLY A 171 25.49 -18.42 67.80
CA GLY A 171 26.82 -18.03 68.29
C GLY A 171 26.81 -17.21 69.59
N ALA A 172 25.64 -16.92 70.18
CA ALA A 172 25.55 -16.26 71.47
C ALA A 172 25.83 -17.27 72.60
N PRO A 173 26.95 -17.16 73.35
CA PRO A 173 27.14 -17.93 74.57
C PRO A 173 26.16 -17.46 75.65
N ALA A 174 25.64 -18.41 76.42
CA ALA A 174 24.90 -18.15 77.66
C ALA A 174 25.83 -17.56 78.73
#